data_AF-A0A1I8ICR5-F1
#
_entry.id   AF-A0A1I8ICR5-F1
#
_cell.length_a   1.000
_cell.length_b   1.000
_cell.length_c   1.000
_cell.angle_alpha   90.00
_cell.angle_beta   90.00
_cell.angle_gamma   90.00
#
_symmetry.space_group_name_H-M   'P 1'
#
loop_
_entity.id
_entity.type
_entity.pdbx_description
1 polymer ?
#
loop_
_entity_poly.entity_id
_entity_poly.type
_entity_poly.pdbx_seq_one_letter_code
_entity_poly.pdbx_strand_id
1 'polypeptide(L)'
;MSHPIGLILPFITAVVIITQSEAATSFTVFSAEQPAIPTVSTAGSLVPGKSKIDCAVRCAVVDYFDCAATVYLPESNSCLQSVLKQAASSAPYRQTPSYFVERPSRSNGSLSFQRTWSEYEEGFGDGIDFWIGLRSINKLSNNLTPRTLRMEAVKWSGALYVAEYSGFVVGDASINYLMDYGSYLADRSNTSADSLAHHKGRVFSTTDRDFTSMSCSNSSGGYGGWWFNGCSQCNPNGVYFSTRQATPGKYFWASVDGMYSLKSIRLVLLP
;
A
#
# COMPACT_ATOMS: atom_id res chain seq x y z
N MET A 1 46.37 -20.80 37.54
CA MET A 1 45.55 -19.61 37.87
C MET A 1 44.79 -19.25 36.58
N SER A 2 43.62 -19.83 36.27
CA SER A 2 42.26 -19.56 36.78
C SER A 2 41.72 -18.15 36.51
N HIS A 3 41.15 -17.88 35.33
CA HIS A 3 39.72 -17.54 35.12
C HIS A 3 39.39 -17.11 33.66
N PRO A 4 38.11 -17.20 33.22
CA PRO A 4 37.72 -17.28 31.81
C PRO A 4 36.73 -16.17 31.34
N ILE A 5 36.25 -16.29 30.08
CA ILE A 5 35.00 -15.77 29.49
C ILE A 5 34.98 -14.31 28.96
N GLY A 6 34.38 -14.14 27.77
CA GLY A 6 33.66 -12.90 27.42
C GLY A 6 33.44 -12.65 25.93
N LEU A 7 32.46 -13.33 25.32
CA LEU A 7 31.92 -12.97 24.00
C LEU A 7 31.35 -11.54 24.03
N ILE A 8 31.69 -10.74 23.02
CA ILE A 8 31.14 -9.40 22.79
C ILE A 8 29.84 -9.54 21.98
N LEU A 9 28.71 -9.25 22.61
CA LEU A 9 27.43 -8.95 21.96
C LEU A 9 27.26 -7.42 21.87
N PRO A 10 26.76 -6.87 20.75
CA PRO A 10 26.50 -5.44 20.64
C PRO A 10 25.19 -5.05 21.36
N PHE A 11 25.28 -3.90 22.01
CA PHE A 11 24.27 -3.22 22.82
C PHE A 11 22.99 -2.90 22.02
N ILE A 12 21.83 -3.30 22.56
CA ILE A 12 20.54 -2.68 22.28
C ILE A 12 20.20 -1.82 23.51
N THR A 13 20.26 -0.51 23.34
CA THR A 13 19.87 0.48 24.34
C THR A 13 18.34 0.54 24.41
N ALA A 14 17.75 -0.02 25.46
CA ALA A 14 16.36 0.23 25.83
C ALA A 14 16.31 1.49 26.71
N VAL A 15 15.60 2.53 26.25
CA VAL A 15 15.36 3.76 27.02
C VAL A 15 14.23 3.48 28.02
N VAL A 16 14.57 3.58 29.31
CA VAL A 16 13.65 3.57 30.44
C VAL A 16 13.03 4.96 30.57
N ILE A 17 11.71 5.07 30.55
CA ILE A 17 11.01 6.26 31.05
C ILE A 17 10.39 5.91 32.40
N ILE A 18 10.99 6.48 33.45
CA ILE A 18 10.47 6.46 34.81
C ILE A 18 9.42 7.57 34.92
N THR A 19 8.24 7.25 35.44
CA THR A 19 7.44 8.26 36.15
C THR A 19 7.22 7.75 37.57
N GLN A 20 7.87 8.41 38.52
CA GLN A 20 7.59 8.26 39.94
C GLN A 20 6.41 9.18 40.30
N SER A 21 5.43 8.65 41.01
CA SER A 21 4.73 9.44 42.03
C SER A 21 4.47 8.55 43.24
N GLU A 22 5.18 8.81 44.34
CA GLU A 22 4.89 8.27 45.66
C GLU A 22 3.73 9.06 46.29
N ALA A 23 2.73 8.38 46.86
CA ALA A 23 2.38 8.49 48.29
C ALA A 23 1.08 7.72 48.63
N ALA A 24 1.27 6.64 49.38
CA ALA A 24 0.45 6.05 50.45
C ALA A 24 -1.04 5.68 50.18
N THR A 25 -1.35 4.37 50.20
CA THR A 25 -1.94 3.69 51.38
C THR A 25 -2.10 2.16 51.17
N SER A 26 -1.76 1.40 52.22
CA SER A 26 -2.15 0.01 52.57
C SER A 26 -1.88 -1.16 51.60
N PHE A 27 -1.15 -2.16 52.11
CA PHE A 27 -1.10 -3.52 51.57
C PHE A 27 -2.28 -4.35 52.12
N THR A 28 -3.05 -4.97 51.23
CA THR A 28 -3.75 -6.25 51.49
C THR A 28 -3.50 -7.16 50.31
N VAL A 29 -2.89 -8.31 50.58
CA VAL A 29 -2.71 -9.42 49.65
C VAL A 29 -4.08 -10.03 49.38
N PHE A 30 -4.57 -9.88 48.16
CA PHE A 30 -5.51 -10.82 47.57
C PHE A 30 -4.79 -11.52 46.43
N SER A 31 -4.79 -12.84 46.48
CA SER A 31 -4.43 -13.69 45.36
C SER A 31 -5.44 -13.41 44.25
N ALA A 32 -5.13 -12.46 43.38
CA ALA A 32 -5.85 -12.28 42.14
C ALA A 32 -5.43 -13.44 41.23
N GLU A 33 -6.27 -14.47 41.26
CA GLU A 33 -6.51 -15.39 40.17
C GLU A 33 -6.13 -14.72 38.85
N GLN A 34 -5.14 -15.29 38.15
CA GLN A 34 -4.67 -14.79 36.86
C GLN A 34 -5.90 -14.38 36.04
N PRO A 35 -5.99 -13.15 35.51
CA PRO A 35 -6.91 -12.90 34.44
C PRO A 35 -6.52 -13.91 33.36
N ALA A 36 -7.42 -14.85 33.08
CA ALA A 36 -7.23 -15.84 32.06
C ALA A 36 -6.68 -15.12 30.83
N ILE A 37 -5.45 -15.45 30.44
CA ILE A 37 -4.95 -15.10 29.11
C ILE A 37 -6.05 -15.59 28.18
N PRO A 38 -6.71 -14.72 27.40
CA PRO A 38 -7.67 -15.21 26.44
C PRO A 38 -6.86 -16.13 25.53
N THR A 39 -7.16 -17.43 25.61
CA THR A 39 -6.61 -18.41 24.70
C THR A 39 -7.19 -18.09 23.33
N VAL A 40 -6.49 -17.22 22.61
CA VAL A 40 -6.74 -16.99 21.20
C VAL A 40 -6.36 -18.28 20.50
N SER A 41 -7.35 -19.16 20.32
CA SER A 41 -7.24 -20.27 19.40
C SER A 41 -7.16 -19.69 17.99
N THR A 42 -5.94 -19.42 17.50
CA THR A 42 -5.68 -19.03 16.11
C THR A 42 -5.93 -20.24 15.22
N ALA A 43 -7.19 -20.51 14.90
CA ALA A 43 -7.51 -21.39 13.78
C ALA A 43 -7.14 -20.62 12.51
N GLY A 44 -5.96 -20.91 11.96
CA GLY A 44 -5.58 -20.41 10.65
C GLY A 44 -6.43 -21.12 9.59
N SER A 45 -7.07 -20.37 8.71
CA SER A 45 -7.75 -20.93 7.55
C SER A 45 -6.78 -20.96 6.37
N LEU A 46 -6.70 -22.10 5.70
CA LEU A 46 -5.94 -22.24 4.47
C LEU A 46 -6.91 -22.01 3.30
N VAL A 47 -6.70 -20.97 2.50
CA VAL A 47 -7.49 -20.69 1.30
C VAL A 47 -6.60 -20.72 0.05
N PRO A 48 -7.14 -21.02 -1.15
CA PRO A 48 -6.37 -20.93 -2.38
C PRO A 48 -5.79 -19.52 -2.58
N GLY A 49 -4.50 -19.46 -2.96
CA GLY A 49 -3.76 -18.22 -3.12
C GLY A 49 -2.89 -18.24 -4.37
N LYS A 50 -2.85 -17.13 -5.11
CA LYS A 50 -2.05 -17.04 -6.35
C LYS A 50 -0.69 -16.37 -6.14
N SER A 51 -0.58 -15.50 -5.13
CA SER A 51 0.62 -14.74 -4.85
C SER A 51 0.54 -14.11 -3.46
N LYS A 52 1.66 -13.55 -2.98
CA LYS A 52 1.70 -12.70 -1.77
C LYS A 52 0.67 -11.57 -1.83
N ILE A 53 0.50 -10.99 -3.02
CA ILE A 53 -0.39 -9.87 -3.29
C ILE A 53 -1.86 -10.32 -3.20
N ASP A 54 -2.22 -11.43 -3.85
CA ASP A 54 -3.57 -12.01 -3.78
C ASP A 54 -3.97 -12.33 -2.33
N CYS A 55 -3.03 -12.88 -1.54
CA CYS A 55 -3.27 -13.14 -0.13
C CYS A 55 -3.51 -11.87 0.69
N ALA A 56 -2.74 -10.81 0.46
CA ALA A 56 -2.92 -9.51 1.11
C ALA A 56 -4.28 -8.87 0.76
N VAL A 57 -4.67 -8.90 -0.52
CA VAL A 57 -5.98 -8.41 -0.98
C VAL A 57 -7.12 -9.13 -0.28
N ARG A 58 -7.08 -10.46 -0.25
CA ARG A 58 -8.11 -11.28 0.40
C ARG A 58 -8.23 -11.00 1.89
N CYS A 59 -7.14 -10.60 2.54
CA CYS A 59 -7.14 -10.23 3.95
C CYS A 59 -7.67 -8.81 4.19
N ALA A 60 -7.44 -7.90 3.24
CA ALA A 60 -7.87 -6.51 3.31
C ALA A 60 -9.35 -6.29 2.95
N VAL A 61 -9.90 -7.17 2.11
CA VAL A 61 -11.33 -7.13 1.77
C VAL A 61 -12.10 -7.83 2.89
N VAL A 62 -12.96 -7.06 3.57
CA VAL A 62 -13.87 -7.55 4.61
C VAL A 62 -14.89 -8.49 3.97
N ASP A 63 -14.54 -9.75 3.79
CA ASP A 63 -15.46 -10.81 3.38
C ASP A 63 -15.30 -12.00 4.33
N TYR A 64 -16.34 -12.19 5.13
CA TYR A 64 -16.73 -13.40 5.87
C TYR A 64 -15.84 -13.89 7.03
N PHE A 65 -14.56 -13.52 7.09
CA PHE A 65 -13.72 -13.74 8.26
C PHE A 65 -12.79 -12.54 8.45
N ASP A 66 -12.87 -11.85 9.58
CA ASP A 66 -11.98 -10.73 9.90
C ASP A 66 -10.52 -11.21 9.90
N CYS A 67 -9.86 -11.03 8.76
CA CYS A 67 -8.49 -11.48 8.57
C CYS A 67 -7.56 -10.53 9.33
N ALA A 68 -6.90 -11.07 10.37
CA ALA A 68 -5.94 -10.34 11.18
C ALA A 68 -4.60 -10.16 10.44
N ALA A 69 -4.19 -11.22 9.76
CA ALA A 69 -2.92 -11.35 9.06
C ALA A 69 -2.98 -12.52 8.07
N THR A 70 -2.15 -12.48 7.04
CA THR A 70 -2.10 -13.47 5.96
C THR A 70 -0.67 -13.76 5.53
N VAL A 71 -0.38 -14.99 5.12
CA VAL A 71 0.91 -15.43 4.56
C VAL A 71 0.66 -16.26 3.31
N TYR A 72 1.40 -15.98 2.23
CA TYR A 72 1.40 -16.82 1.03
C TYR A 72 2.39 -17.99 1.19
N LEU A 73 1.90 -19.20 0.96
CA LEU A 73 2.66 -20.44 0.95
C LEU A 73 2.91 -20.87 -0.50
N PRO A 74 4.14 -20.69 -1.04
CA PRO A 74 4.43 -20.98 -2.44
C PRO A 74 4.41 -22.48 -2.77
N GLU A 75 4.65 -23.35 -1.78
CA GLU A 75 4.66 -24.80 -1.98
C GLU A 75 3.26 -25.36 -2.29
N SER A 76 2.23 -24.73 -1.74
CA SER A 76 0.84 -25.18 -1.87
C SER A 76 -0.05 -24.21 -2.64
N ASN A 77 0.50 -23.11 -3.17
CA ASN A 77 -0.26 -22.01 -3.77
C ASN A 77 -1.47 -21.62 -2.91
N SER A 78 -1.22 -21.32 -1.63
CA SER A 78 -2.28 -21.06 -0.64
C SER A 78 -1.99 -19.82 0.21
N CYS A 79 -3.04 -19.18 0.70
CA CYS A 79 -2.96 -18.14 1.73
C CYS A 79 -3.34 -18.75 3.08
N LEU A 80 -2.44 -18.67 4.05
CA LEU A 80 -2.75 -18.94 5.45
C LEU A 80 -3.26 -17.65 6.08
N GLN A 81 -4.54 -17.60 6.42
CA GLN A 81 -5.20 -16.44 7.03
C GLN A 81 -5.44 -16.70 8.52
N SER A 82 -5.06 -15.74 9.37
CA SER A 82 -5.46 -15.74 10.78
C SER A 82 -6.83 -15.12 10.92
N VAL A 83 -7.76 -15.85 11.55
CA VAL A 83 -9.11 -15.39 11.83
C VAL A 83 -9.15 -14.79 13.23
N LEU A 84 -9.57 -13.54 13.36
CA LEU A 84 -10.03 -13.03 14.65
C LEU A 84 -11.45 -13.56 14.87
N LYS A 85 -11.64 -14.52 15.78
CA LYS A 85 -12.97 -14.71 16.37
C LYS A 85 -13.23 -13.48 17.24
N GLN A 86 -14.04 -12.54 16.76
CA GLN A 86 -14.41 -11.38 17.55
C GLN A 86 -15.08 -11.84 18.85
N ALA A 87 -14.39 -11.70 19.98
CA ALA A 87 -15.07 -11.45 21.24
C ALA A 87 -15.56 -10.00 21.15
N ALA A 88 -16.86 -9.78 21.36
CA ALA A 88 -17.47 -8.45 21.36
C ALA A 88 -16.68 -7.50 22.28
N SER A 89 -15.79 -6.70 21.70
CA SER A 89 -15.10 -5.62 22.37
C SER A 89 -15.09 -4.43 21.42
N SER A 90 -15.57 -3.31 21.92
CA SER A 90 -15.89 -2.07 21.21
C SER A 90 -14.66 -1.26 20.79
N ALA A 91 -13.53 -1.92 20.51
CA ALA A 91 -12.34 -1.26 19.98
C ALA A 91 -12.34 -1.43 18.44
N PRO A 92 -12.38 -0.35 17.65
CA PRO A 92 -12.35 -0.47 16.19
C PRO A 92 -11.04 -1.13 15.78
N TYR A 93 -11.13 -2.33 15.20
CA TYR A 93 -10.02 -2.99 14.54
C TYR A 93 -9.44 -2.03 13.50
N ARG A 94 -8.19 -1.61 13.72
CA ARG A 94 -7.50 -0.64 12.88
C ARG A 94 -7.16 -1.31 11.55
N GLN A 95 -8.04 -1.19 10.56
CA GLN A 95 -7.81 -1.73 9.22
C GLN A 95 -6.42 -1.31 8.73
N THR A 96 -5.62 -2.30 8.32
CA THR A 96 -4.28 -2.07 7.81
C THR A 96 -4.35 -1.33 6.46
N PRO A 97 -3.50 -0.32 6.23
CA PRO A 97 -3.43 0.37 4.95
C PRO A 97 -3.21 -0.62 3.79
N SER A 98 -3.99 -0.47 2.72
CA SER A 98 -3.92 -1.37 1.55
C SER A 98 -3.16 -0.71 0.41
N TYR A 99 -1.89 -1.09 0.22
CA TYR A 99 -1.05 -0.57 -0.86
C TYR A 99 -1.47 -1.19 -2.20
N PHE A 100 -1.58 -0.38 -3.25
CA PHE A 100 -1.89 -0.88 -4.60
C PHE A 100 -0.85 -0.57 -5.68
N VAL A 101 0.02 0.41 -5.40
CA VAL A 101 1.29 0.59 -6.09
C VAL A 101 2.35 0.78 -5.02
N GLU A 102 3.42 -0.01 -5.10
CA GLU A 102 4.60 0.23 -4.28
C GLU A 102 5.83 0.03 -5.14
N ARG A 103 6.70 1.05 -5.16
CA ARG A 103 8.09 0.90 -5.57
C ARG A 103 8.96 1.67 -4.57
N PRO A 104 9.62 0.97 -3.63
CA PRO A 104 10.38 1.61 -2.57
C PRO A 104 11.68 2.19 -3.12
N SER A 105 12.32 3.07 -2.36
CA SER A 105 13.60 3.69 -2.74
C SER A 105 14.77 2.71 -2.90
N ARG A 106 14.58 1.46 -2.44
CA ARG A 106 15.52 0.34 -2.57
C ARG A 106 15.22 -0.54 -3.79
N SER A 107 14.20 -0.19 -4.58
CA SER A 107 13.92 -0.84 -5.85
C SER A 107 15.12 -0.70 -6.77
N ASN A 108 15.47 -1.78 -7.45
CA ASN A 108 16.43 -1.80 -8.54
C ASN A 108 15.76 -1.49 -9.90
N GLY A 109 14.44 -1.32 -9.93
CA GLY A 109 13.64 -1.07 -11.13
C GLY A 109 13.59 -2.23 -12.12
N SER A 110 13.92 -3.45 -11.70
CA SER A 110 13.95 -4.59 -12.62
C SER A 110 12.56 -5.04 -13.08
N LEU A 111 11.52 -4.72 -12.32
CA LEU A 111 10.15 -5.03 -12.70
C LEU A 111 9.64 -4.00 -13.73
N SER A 112 9.37 -4.47 -14.95
CA SER A 112 8.67 -3.65 -15.94
C SER A 112 7.21 -3.45 -15.57
N PHE A 113 6.74 -2.21 -15.65
CA PHE A 113 5.33 -1.82 -15.56
C PHE A 113 4.68 -1.62 -16.94
N GLN A 114 5.43 -1.82 -18.03
CA GLN A 114 4.88 -1.84 -19.38
C GLN A 114 4.20 -3.20 -19.63
N ARG A 115 2.98 -3.33 -19.11
CA ARG A 115 2.21 -4.59 -19.05
C ARG A 115 0.89 -4.48 -19.82
N THR A 116 0.36 -5.64 -20.18
CA THR A 116 -0.91 -5.80 -20.88
C THR A 116 -2.11 -5.50 -19.97
N TRP A 117 -3.29 -5.34 -20.56
CA TRP A 117 -4.55 -5.15 -19.82
C TRP A 117 -4.78 -6.28 -18.82
N SER A 118 -4.62 -7.53 -19.26
CA SER A 118 -4.85 -8.71 -18.43
C SER A 118 -3.93 -8.73 -17.20
N GLU A 119 -2.65 -8.38 -17.38
CA GLU A 119 -1.70 -8.29 -16.27
C GLU A 119 -2.06 -7.16 -15.29
N TYR A 120 -2.49 -6.00 -15.80
CA TYR A 120 -2.96 -4.90 -14.95
C TYR A 120 -4.27 -5.24 -14.20
N GLU A 121 -5.15 -6.05 -14.78
CA GLU A 121 -6.35 -6.54 -14.09
C GLU A 121 -6.04 -7.53 -12.98
N GLU A 122 -5.10 -8.45 -13.23
CA GLU A 122 -4.69 -9.51 -12.30
C GLU A 122 -3.77 -9.03 -11.20
N GLY A 123 -2.90 -8.06 -11.51
CA GLY A 123 -1.79 -7.69 -10.66
C GLY A 123 -0.50 -8.41 -11.04
N PHE A 124 0.61 -7.77 -10.75
CA PHE A 124 1.95 -8.28 -11.03
C PHE A 124 2.95 -7.71 -10.02
N GLY A 125 4.06 -8.40 -9.82
CA GLY A 125 5.16 -7.94 -8.99
C GLY A 125 5.82 -9.02 -8.16
N ASP A 126 6.86 -8.63 -7.44
CA ASP A 126 7.73 -9.51 -6.64
C ASP A 126 7.65 -9.25 -5.13
N GLY A 127 6.77 -8.33 -4.72
CA GLY A 127 6.59 -7.90 -3.33
C GLY A 127 7.56 -6.82 -2.86
N ILE A 128 8.48 -6.38 -3.73
CA ILE A 128 9.23 -5.12 -3.56
C ILE A 128 8.57 -4.09 -4.47
N ASP A 129 8.49 -4.40 -5.76
CA ASP A 129 7.77 -3.62 -6.75
C ASP A 129 6.50 -4.36 -7.11
N PHE A 130 5.35 -3.70 -7.03
CA PHE A 130 4.11 -4.35 -7.45
C PHE A 130 2.97 -3.41 -7.84
N TRP A 131 2.06 -3.99 -8.60
CA TRP A 131 0.71 -3.51 -8.88
C TRP A 131 -0.28 -4.57 -8.40
N ILE A 132 -1.23 -4.20 -7.53
CA ILE A 132 -2.11 -5.18 -6.85
C ILE A 132 -3.22 -5.79 -7.75
N GLY A 133 -3.44 -5.20 -8.92
CA GLY A 133 -4.50 -5.59 -9.86
C GLY A 133 -5.72 -4.68 -9.80
N LEU A 134 -6.26 -4.29 -10.96
CA LEU A 134 -7.43 -3.40 -11.05
C LEU A 134 -8.67 -4.00 -10.41
N ARG A 135 -8.87 -5.32 -10.50
CA ARG A 135 -9.98 -6.02 -9.82
C ARG A 135 -9.90 -5.85 -8.31
N SER A 136 -8.69 -5.98 -7.76
CA SER A 136 -8.44 -5.77 -6.33
C SER A 136 -8.68 -4.32 -5.93
N ILE A 137 -8.21 -3.35 -6.72
CA ILE A 137 -8.41 -1.92 -6.45
C ILE A 137 -9.89 -1.55 -6.49
N ASN A 138 -10.64 -2.02 -7.49
CA ASN A 138 -12.08 -1.83 -7.56
C ASN A 138 -12.78 -2.36 -6.31
N LYS A 139 -12.48 -3.60 -5.90
CA LYS A 139 -13.08 -4.21 -4.70
C LYS A 139 -12.72 -3.47 -3.40
N LEU A 140 -11.47 -3.04 -3.25
CA LEU A 140 -10.99 -2.36 -2.05
C LEU A 140 -11.53 -0.93 -1.92
N SER A 141 -11.64 -0.22 -3.06
CA SER A 141 -12.08 1.18 -3.09
C SER A 141 -13.60 1.34 -2.98
N ASN A 142 -14.39 0.36 -3.43
CA ASN A 142 -15.85 0.34 -3.31
C ASN A 142 -16.36 -0.45 -2.09
N ASN A 143 -15.59 -0.46 -1.00
CA ASN A 143 -16.04 -1.06 0.26
C ASN A 143 -17.18 -0.22 0.90
N LEU A 144 -17.87 -0.74 1.91
CA LEU A 144 -18.94 -0.05 2.64
C LEU A 144 -18.50 1.29 3.24
N THR A 145 -17.20 1.45 3.52
CA THR A 145 -16.60 2.69 4.01
C THR A 145 -15.83 3.39 2.89
N PRO A 146 -16.10 4.68 2.62
CA PRO A 146 -15.36 5.45 1.63
C PRO A 146 -13.86 5.46 1.94
N ARG A 147 -13.03 5.14 0.94
CA ARG A 147 -11.57 5.09 1.12
C ARG A 147 -10.92 6.44 0.83
N THR A 148 -9.85 6.72 1.55
CA THR A 148 -8.94 7.83 1.20
C THR A 148 -7.74 7.26 0.46
N LEU A 149 -7.48 7.74 -0.76
CA LEU A 149 -6.20 7.47 -1.43
C LEU A 149 -5.14 8.38 -0.84
N ARG A 150 -4.04 7.81 -0.39
CA ARG A 150 -2.81 8.53 -0.08
C ARG A 150 -1.73 8.15 -1.07
N MET A 151 -1.20 9.14 -1.76
CA MET A 151 -0.03 9.05 -2.61
C MET A 151 1.16 9.62 -1.85
N GLU A 152 2.26 8.88 -1.81
CA GLU A 152 3.51 9.37 -1.23
C GLU A 152 4.64 9.27 -2.24
N ALA A 153 5.56 10.22 -2.22
CA ALA A 153 6.72 10.26 -3.11
C ALA A 153 7.98 10.73 -2.39
N VAL A 154 9.13 10.19 -2.78
CA VAL A 154 10.45 10.62 -2.28
C VAL A 154 11.28 11.14 -3.45
N LYS A 155 11.77 12.38 -3.33
CA LYS A 155 12.73 12.96 -4.28
C LYS A 155 14.10 12.30 -4.13
N TRP A 156 14.96 12.48 -5.13
CA TRP A 156 16.37 12.06 -5.03
C TRP A 156 17.14 12.78 -3.92
N SER A 157 16.71 13.98 -3.52
CA SER A 157 17.23 14.68 -2.35
C SER A 157 16.82 14.05 -1.00
N GLY A 158 15.92 13.07 -1.00
CA GLY A 158 15.39 12.42 0.21
C GLY A 158 14.13 13.06 0.79
N ALA A 159 13.67 14.19 0.22
CA ALA A 159 12.46 14.86 0.70
C ALA A 159 11.18 14.04 0.38
N LEU A 160 10.34 13.84 1.41
CA LEU A 160 9.04 13.16 1.33
C LEU A 160 7.91 14.12 0.98
N TYR A 161 7.07 13.72 0.04
CA TYR A 161 5.87 14.40 -0.38
C TYR A 161 4.66 13.47 -0.25
N VAL A 162 3.51 14.03 0.08
CA VAL A 162 2.25 13.34 0.35
C VAL A 162 1.12 14.14 -0.28
N ALA A 163 0.20 13.43 -0.93
CA ALA A 163 -1.11 13.94 -1.34
C ALA A 163 -2.21 12.97 -0.96
N GLU A 164 -3.32 13.48 -0.45
CA GLU A 164 -4.47 12.66 -0.06
C GLU A 164 -5.76 13.09 -0.77
N TYR A 165 -6.57 12.09 -1.11
CA TYR A 165 -7.80 12.25 -1.88
C TYR A 165 -8.92 11.46 -1.20
N SER A 166 -9.96 12.15 -0.74
CA SER A 166 -11.11 11.51 -0.10
C SER A 166 -12.04 10.85 -1.12
N GLY A 167 -12.75 9.79 -0.71
CA GLY A 167 -13.75 9.13 -1.54
C GLY A 167 -13.20 8.54 -2.83
N PHE A 168 -11.96 8.04 -2.79
CA PHE A 168 -11.32 7.44 -3.95
C PHE A 168 -12.01 6.14 -4.35
N VAL A 169 -12.38 6.04 -5.63
CA VAL A 169 -13.07 4.89 -6.20
C VAL A 169 -12.51 4.54 -7.57
N VAL A 170 -12.53 3.25 -7.88
CA VAL A 170 -12.22 2.73 -9.22
C VAL A 170 -13.37 1.86 -9.67
N GLY A 171 -13.90 2.14 -10.86
CA GLY A 171 -14.97 1.38 -11.51
C GLY A 171 -14.58 -0.07 -11.81
N ASP A 172 -15.54 -0.88 -12.24
CA ASP A 172 -15.25 -2.25 -12.68
C ASP A 172 -14.83 -2.29 -14.17
N ALA A 173 -14.62 -3.50 -14.69
CA ALA A 173 -14.23 -3.71 -16.08
C ALA A 173 -15.27 -3.21 -17.10
N SER A 174 -16.57 -3.14 -16.74
CA SER A 174 -17.64 -2.69 -17.66
C SER A 174 -17.55 -1.20 -17.99
N ILE A 175 -17.00 -0.41 -17.06
CA ILE A 175 -16.69 1.01 -17.23
C ILE A 175 -15.18 1.25 -17.33
N ASN A 176 -14.42 0.23 -17.76
CA ASN A 176 -12.99 0.29 -18.04
C ASN A 176 -12.16 0.84 -16.86
N TYR A 177 -12.53 0.46 -15.64
CA TYR A 177 -11.90 0.89 -14.39
C TYR A 177 -11.72 2.40 -14.28
N LEU A 178 -12.76 3.18 -14.62
CA LEU A 178 -12.76 4.62 -14.43
C LEU A 178 -12.36 5.00 -13.00
N MET A 179 -11.42 5.94 -12.83
CA MET A 179 -11.02 6.44 -11.52
C MET A 179 -11.69 7.77 -11.21
N ASP A 180 -12.21 7.88 -9.98
CA ASP A 180 -12.76 9.10 -9.45
C ASP A 180 -12.39 9.27 -7.97
N TYR A 181 -12.57 10.49 -7.45
CA TYR A 181 -12.44 10.81 -6.03
C TYR A 181 -13.30 12.01 -5.65
N GLY A 182 -13.66 12.14 -4.38
CA GLY A 182 -14.42 13.29 -3.88
C GLY A 182 -13.60 14.58 -3.94
N SER A 183 -12.58 14.70 -3.09
CA SER A 183 -11.82 15.95 -2.94
C SER A 183 -10.34 15.71 -2.64
N TYR A 184 -9.50 16.62 -3.11
CA TYR A 184 -8.10 16.71 -2.70
C TYR A 184 -8.01 17.37 -1.32
N LEU A 185 -7.33 16.72 -0.37
CA LEU A 185 -7.22 17.13 1.02
C LEU A 185 -5.96 17.97 1.22
N ALA A 186 -6.06 19.27 0.93
CA ALA A 186 -4.92 20.20 0.93
C ALA A 186 -4.23 20.33 2.30
N ASP A 187 -4.99 20.25 3.40
CA ASP A 187 -4.49 20.29 4.78
C ASP A 187 -3.67 19.04 5.17
N ARG A 188 -3.85 17.94 4.43
CA ARG A 188 -3.14 16.65 4.61
C ARG A 188 -2.11 16.39 3.51
N SER A 189 -1.82 17.40 2.69
CA SER A 189 -0.97 17.28 1.52
C SER A 189 0.11 18.37 1.50
N ASN A 190 1.30 18.05 1.01
CA ASN A 190 2.42 19.00 0.90
C ASN A 190 2.96 19.12 -0.54
N THR A 191 2.17 18.70 -1.53
CA THR A 191 2.47 18.94 -2.95
C THR A 191 2.05 20.36 -3.36
N SER A 192 2.64 20.86 -4.44
CA SER A 192 2.33 22.22 -4.94
C SER A 192 0.94 22.35 -5.59
N ALA A 193 0.31 21.23 -5.97
CA ALA A 193 -1.00 21.18 -6.61
C ALA A 193 -1.59 19.76 -6.57
N ASP A 194 -2.88 19.65 -6.90
CA ASP A 194 -3.57 18.39 -7.19
C ASP A 194 -3.20 17.93 -8.61
N SER A 195 -2.30 16.93 -8.72
CA SER A 195 -1.95 16.34 -10.03
C SER A 195 -2.91 15.23 -10.46
N LEU A 196 -3.70 14.67 -9.54
CA LEU A 196 -4.64 13.60 -9.86
C LEU A 196 -5.93 14.17 -10.49
N ALA A 197 -6.19 15.47 -10.34
CA ALA A 197 -7.28 16.18 -11.01
C ALA A 197 -7.28 15.98 -12.52
N HIS A 198 -6.10 15.95 -13.13
CA HIS A 198 -5.95 15.72 -14.56
C HIS A 198 -6.40 14.31 -15.01
N HIS A 199 -6.38 13.37 -14.07
CA HIS A 199 -6.68 11.95 -14.25
C HIS A 199 -8.11 11.59 -13.79
N LYS A 200 -8.78 12.50 -13.08
CA LYS A 200 -10.13 12.31 -12.54
C LYS A 200 -11.16 12.07 -13.65
N GLY A 201 -12.02 11.07 -13.46
CA GLY A 201 -13.07 10.70 -14.41
C GLY A 201 -12.55 10.03 -15.69
N ARG A 202 -11.29 9.57 -15.69
CA ARG A 202 -10.67 8.91 -16.85
C ARG A 202 -10.69 7.41 -16.68
N VAL A 203 -10.79 6.71 -17.80
CA VAL A 203 -10.70 5.24 -17.87
C VAL A 203 -9.24 4.79 -17.86
N PHE A 204 -8.99 3.58 -17.41
CA PHE A 204 -7.64 3.01 -17.41
C PHE A 204 -7.24 2.64 -18.84
N SER A 205 -5.96 2.75 -19.17
CA SER A 205 -5.42 2.33 -20.47
C SER A 205 -4.06 1.66 -20.29
N THR A 206 -3.79 0.63 -21.09
CA THR A 206 -2.54 -0.16 -21.11
C THR A 206 -1.93 -0.17 -22.50
N THR A 207 -0.80 -0.83 -22.68
CA THR A 207 -0.04 -0.79 -23.94
C THR A 207 -0.80 -1.41 -25.12
N ASP A 208 -1.66 -2.37 -24.82
CA ASP A 208 -2.50 -3.14 -25.74
C ASP A 208 -3.97 -2.68 -25.76
N ARG A 209 -4.36 -1.73 -24.90
CA ARG A 209 -5.75 -1.27 -24.78
C ARG A 209 -5.85 0.22 -24.45
N ASP A 210 -6.25 1.01 -25.45
CA ASP A 210 -6.57 2.44 -25.32
C ASP A 210 -8.03 2.68 -25.75
N PHE A 211 -8.76 3.44 -24.95
CA PHE A 211 -10.18 3.75 -25.14
C PHE A 211 -10.45 5.21 -25.51
N THR A 212 -9.44 6.08 -25.49
CA THR A 212 -9.64 7.54 -25.54
C THR A 212 -8.79 8.25 -26.59
N SER A 213 -7.85 7.56 -27.25
CA SER A 213 -6.83 8.12 -28.16
C SER A 213 -5.91 9.19 -27.53
N MET A 214 -6.08 9.41 -26.23
CA MET A 214 -5.35 10.36 -25.39
C MET A 214 -4.34 9.64 -24.48
N SER A 215 -4.28 8.32 -24.58
CA SER A 215 -3.37 7.49 -23.80
C SER A 215 -1.94 7.61 -24.33
N CYS A 216 -0.99 7.60 -23.40
CA CYS A 216 0.43 7.48 -23.71
C CYS A 216 0.98 6.14 -23.17
N SER A 217 0.11 5.18 -22.90
CA SER A 217 0.47 3.86 -22.38
C SER A 217 1.49 3.12 -23.26
N ASN A 218 1.38 3.23 -24.58
CA ASN A 218 2.26 2.57 -25.57
C ASN A 218 3.24 3.49 -26.29
N SER A 219 3.20 4.81 -26.04
CA SER A 219 3.94 5.81 -26.80
C SER A 219 4.19 7.07 -25.96
N SER A 220 4.90 8.06 -26.52
CA SER A 220 5.02 9.41 -25.93
C SER A 220 5.45 9.47 -24.46
N GLY A 221 6.17 8.46 -23.98
CA GLY A 221 6.66 8.43 -22.62
C GLY A 221 5.63 8.13 -21.53
N GLY A 222 4.56 7.38 -21.78
CA GLY A 222 3.76 6.79 -20.69
C GLY A 222 4.19 5.37 -20.30
N TYR A 223 4.57 4.51 -21.26
CA TYR A 223 5.18 3.17 -21.07
C TYR A 223 4.71 2.39 -19.81
N GLY A 224 3.40 2.28 -19.66
CA GLY A 224 2.76 1.74 -18.46
C GLY A 224 1.25 1.96 -18.49
N GLY A 225 0.54 1.26 -17.62
CA GLY A 225 -0.90 1.42 -17.48
C GLY A 225 -1.24 2.59 -16.57
N TRP A 226 -2.15 3.48 -16.96
CA TRP A 226 -2.60 4.59 -16.13
C TRP A 226 -3.94 5.16 -16.61
N TRP A 227 -4.53 6.04 -15.80
CA TRP A 227 -5.71 6.84 -16.14
C TRP A 227 -5.33 8.06 -16.97
N PHE A 228 -4.94 7.88 -18.24
CA PHE A 228 -4.40 8.96 -19.07
C PHE A 228 -5.45 9.98 -19.53
N ASN A 229 -4.98 11.21 -19.80
CA ASN A 229 -5.74 12.31 -20.40
C ASN A 229 -4.73 13.25 -21.07
N GLY A 230 -4.58 13.27 -22.39
CA GLY A 230 -3.47 13.98 -23.05
C GLY A 230 -2.11 13.61 -22.44
N CYS A 231 -1.78 12.33 -22.39
CA CYS A 231 -0.75 11.77 -21.51
C CYS A 231 -1.06 11.99 -20.01
N SER A 232 -0.16 12.62 -19.25
CA SER A 232 -0.15 12.51 -17.80
C SER A 232 0.54 13.69 -17.09
N GLN A 233 0.03 14.03 -15.90
CA GLN A 233 0.70 14.92 -14.93
C GLN A 233 1.41 14.15 -13.80
N CYS A 234 1.08 12.87 -13.62
CA CYS A 234 1.83 11.95 -12.78
C CYS A 234 1.72 10.54 -13.33
N ASN A 235 2.83 9.83 -13.41
CA ASN A 235 2.83 8.44 -13.87
C ASN A 235 3.56 7.55 -12.86
N PRO A 236 2.85 7.06 -11.82
CA PRO A 236 3.38 6.10 -10.86
C PRO A 236 3.71 4.73 -11.47
N ASN A 237 3.32 4.47 -12.72
CA ASN A 237 3.60 3.23 -13.43
C ASN A 237 4.62 3.41 -14.56
N GLY A 238 5.27 4.58 -14.63
CA GLY A 238 6.33 4.85 -15.60
C GLY A 238 7.64 4.10 -15.32
N VAL A 239 8.58 4.21 -16.24
CA VAL A 239 9.92 3.62 -16.16
C VAL A 239 10.67 4.15 -14.93
N TYR A 240 11.17 3.22 -14.10
CA TYR A 240 12.06 3.56 -13.00
C TYR A 240 13.44 3.89 -13.53
N PHE A 241 14.08 4.91 -12.97
CA PHE A 241 15.47 5.23 -13.23
C PHE A 241 16.24 5.20 -11.91
N SER A 242 17.48 4.73 -11.92
CA SER A 242 18.35 4.72 -10.72
C SER A 242 18.92 6.09 -10.36
N THR A 243 18.58 7.13 -11.14
CA THR A 243 18.99 8.52 -10.94
C THR A 243 17.87 9.49 -11.33
N ARG A 244 18.00 10.75 -10.91
CA ARG A 244 17.09 11.85 -11.31
C ARG A 244 17.26 12.17 -12.78
N GLN A 245 16.24 11.93 -13.59
CA GLN A 245 16.28 12.13 -15.04
C GLN A 245 14.98 12.74 -15.58
N ALA A 246 15.08 13.53 -16.65
CA ALA A 246 13.94 14.15 -17.33
C ALA A 246 13.52 13.38 -18.60
N THR A 247 13.75 12.08 -18.64
CA THR A 247 13.49 11.21 -19.80
C THR A 247 11.97 11.04 -20.03
N PRO A 248 11.47 10.96 -21.27
CA PRO A 248 10.12 10.48 -21.55
C PRO A 248 9.92 9.08 -20.94
N GLY A 249 8.74 8.77 -20.44
CA GLY A 249 8.49 7.45 -19.84
C GLY A 249 8.68 7.40 -18.34
N LYS A 250 9.37 8.38 -17.78
CA LYS A 250 9.75 8.40 -16.37
C LYS A 250 8.58 8.15 -15.43
N TYR A 251 8.94 7.54 -14.32
CA TYR A 251 8.16 7.51 -13.11
C TYR A 251 8.22 8.86 -12.40
N PHE A 252 7.16 9.65 -12.47
CA PHE A 252 7.18 11.05 -12.03
C PHE A 252 5.86 11.53 -11.44
N TRP A 253 5.93 12.69 -10.80
CA TRP A 253 4.79 13.43 -10.29
C TRP A 253 5.07 14.93 -10.37
N ALA A 254 4.35 15.64 -11.26
CA ALA A 254 4.67 17.02 -11.63
C ALA A 254 4.62 17.99 -10.45
N SER A 255 3.63 17.88 -9.56
CA SER A 255 3.52 18.77 -8.38
C SER A 255 4.56 18.50 -7.29
N VAL A 256 5.36 17.44 -7.43
CA VAL A 256 6.46 17.10 -6.52
C VAL A 256 7.79 17.59 -7.09
N ASP A 257 8.23 17.08 -8.24
CA ASP A 257 9.56 17.39 -8.82
C ASP A 257 9.49 17.73 -10.30
N GLY A 258 8.36 18.29 -10.76
CA GLY A 258 8.15 18.65 -12.16
C GLY A 258 8.31 17.44 -13.10
N MET A 259 9.01 17.66 -14.22
CA MET A 259 9.22 16.63 -15.24
C MET A 259 10.48 15.79 -14.98
N TYR A 260 10.77 15.45 -13.73
CA TYR A 260 11.89 14.59 -13.33
C TYR A 260 11.44 13.30 -12.64
N SER A 261 12.25 12.24 -12.80
CA SER A 261 12.00 10.95 -12.15
C SER A 261 12.12 11.05 -10.64
N LEU A 262 11.29 10.29 -9.93
CA LEU A 262 11.31 10.21 -8.46
C LEU A 262 12.04 8.95 -7.98
N LYS A 263 12.53 9.00 -6.74
CA LYS A 263 13.24 7.87 -6.11
C LYS A 263 12.26 6.78 -5.64
N SER A 264 11.07 7.18 -5.21
CA SER A 264 9.97 6.26 -4.90
C SER A 264 8.64 7.00 -4.94
N ILE A 265 7.58 6.25 -5.19
CA ILE A 265 6.16 6.62 -5.14
C ILE A 265 5.41 5.36 -4.67
N ARG A 266 4.51 5.54 -3.72
CA ARG A 266 3.59 4.49 -3.27
C ARG A 266 2.18 5.03 -3.16
N LEU A 267 1.21 4.18 -3.49
CA LEU A 267 -0.21 4.48 -3.45
C LEU A 267 -0.87 3.52 -2.45
N VAL A 268 -1.58 4.09 -1.48
CA VAL A 268 -2.20 3.35 -0.39
C VAL A 268 -3.63 3.81 -0.17
N LEU A 269 -4.53 2.85 0.00
CA LEU A 269 -5.90 3.09 0.45
C LEU A 269 -5.91 3.07 1.97
N LEU A 270 -6.30 4.21 2.54
CA LEU A 270 -6.61 4.38 3.95
C LEU A 270 -8.11 4.16 4.17
N PRO A 271 -8.52 3.69 5.37
CA PRO A 271 -9.92 3.69 5.79
C PRO A 271 -10.56 5.08 5.77
#